data_AF-A0AAW1FTT0-F1
#
_entry.id   AF-A0AAW1FTT0-F1
#
_cell.length_a   1.000
_cell.length_b   1.000
_cell.length_c   1.000
_cell.angle_alpha   90.00
_cell.angle_beta   90.00
_cell.angle_gamma   90.00
#
_symmetry.space_group_name_H-M   'P 1'
#
loop_
_entity.id
_entity.type
_entity.pdbx_description
1 polymer ?
#
loop_
_entity_poly.entity_id
_entity_poly.type
_entity_poly.pdbx_seq_one_letter_code
_entity_poly.pdbx_strand_id
1 'polypeptide(L)'
;MNNMLELHEARQYLERQKADTYSGILNFLSDDISPEKMRKIAKLSAFVCAPKHQPTVKEKINFIYINVVLSCFKLASPHIRLYQNLILLLGQVLHEQISLSENLPLRFIAVVLLWPQQHCPEMVLSKSLGMHISQMRTSYHMVMKKVYNGKRPIVHFILGKKQGYERLVHLGEIKRCIGAGQEDFTLMWENGQIWKQKKVEELLCRVTGQVKNKLILADTCIPGLKLEITPVFQSQLSGHALESQVSFFIGFSIKGPVALDIK
;
A
#
# COMPACT_ATOMS: atom_id res chain seq x y z
N MET A 1 20.39 -11.60 33.06
CA MET A 1 21.08 -10.80 32.03
C MET A 1 20.74 -11.40 30.66
N ASN A 2 19.89 -10.77 29.82
CA ASN A 2 19.98 -10.92 28.34
C ASN A 2 18.90 -10.23 27.50
N ASN A 3 17.71 -9.92 28.05
CA ASN A 3 16.58 -9.44 27.21
C ASN A 3 16.84 -8.08 26.51
N MET A 4 17.67 -7.21 27.09
CA MET A 4 18.09 -5.95 26.45
C MET A 4 19.11 -6.16 25.32
N LEU A 5 20.02 -7.13 25.48
CA LEU A 5 21.01 -7.46 24.46
C LEU A 5 20.32 -8.09 23.24
N GLU A 6 19.40 -9.02 23.48
CA GLU A 6 18.59 -9.66 22.43
C GLU A 6 17.72 -8.63 21.67
N LEU A 7 17.13 -7.66 22.38
CA LEU A 7 16.36 -6.57 21.76
C LEU A 7 17.24 -5.70 20.85
N HIS A 8 18.44 -5.36 21.32
CA HIS A 8 19.40 -4.57 20.54
C HIS A 8 19.89 -5.33 19.31
N GLU A 9 20.24 -6.61 19.44
CA GLU A 9 20.63 -7.48 18.32
C GLU A 9 19.50 -7.64 17.30
N ALA A 10 18.25 -7.76 17.77
CA ALA A 10 17.08 -7.82 16.89
C ALA A 10 16.93 -6.53 16.06
N ARG A 11 17.08 -5.35 16.70
CA ARG A 11 17.05 -4.05 16.02
C ARG A 11 18.16 -3.92 14.99
N GLN A 12 19.40 -4.26 15.36
CA GLN A 12 20.55 -4.23 14.45
C GLN A 12 20.35 -5.17 13.25
N TYR A 13 19.77 -6.35 13.47
CA TYR A 13 19.47 -7.26 12.37
C TYR A 13 18.44 -6.65 11.42
N LEU A 14 17.34 -6.08 11.93
CA LEU A 14 16.32 -5.43 11.10
C LEU A 14 16.91 -4.28 10.28
N GLU A 15 17.75 -3.44 10.89
CA GLU A 15 18.47 -2.35 10.21
C GLU A 15 19.38 -2.86 9.09
N ARG A 16 20.20 -3.89 9.36
CA ARG A 16 21.06 -4.52 8.34
C ARG A 16 20.27 -5.06 7.15
N GLN A 17 19.04 -5.53 7.38
CA GLN A 17 18.15 -6.00 6.32
C GLN A 17 17.30 -4.90 5.70
N LYS A 18 17.48 -3.63 6.09
CA LYS A 18 16.63 -2.49 5.72
C LYS A 18 15.16 -2.66 6.12
N ALA A 19 14.87 -3.56 7.05
CA ALA A 19 13.55 -3.79 7.61
C ALA A 19 13.20 -2.83 8.75
N ASP A 20 14.06 -1.84 9.02
CA ASP A 20 13.83 -0.73 9.94
C ASP A 20 13.30 0.53 9.20
N THR A 21 13.11 0.48 7.88
CA THR A 21 12.56 1.57 7.08
C THR A 21 11.42 1.07 6.20
N TYR A 22 10.35 1.86 6.08
CA TYR A 22 9.21 1.49 5.24
C TYR A 22 9.60 1.25 3.76
N SER A 23 10.55 2.02 3.24
CA SER A 23 11.03 1.90 1.86
C SER A 23 11.81 0.60 1.64
N GLY A 24 12.68 0.23 2.59
CA GLY A 24 13.38 -1.05 2.55
C GLY A 24 12.42 -2.23 2.66
N ILE A 25 11.39 -2.14 3.51
CA ILE A 25 10.36 -3.18 3.62
C ILE A 25 9.55 -3.31 2.32
N LEU A 26 9.15 -2.19 1.70
CA LEU A 26 8.43 -2.22 0.42
C LEU A 26 9.27 -2.79 -0.72
N ASN A 27 10.59 -2.63 -0.71
CA ASN A 27 11.47 -3.21 -1.72
C ASN A 27 11.45 -4.73 -1.72
N PHE A 28 11.12 -5.38 -0.60
CA PHE A 28 10.95 -6.83 -0.57
C PHE A 28 9.86 -7.33 -1.52
N LEU A 29 8.88 -6.49 -1.93
CA LEU A 29 7.88 -6.86 -2.93
C LEU A 29 8.46 -7.02 -4.35
N SER A 30 9.62 -6.41 -4.60
CA SER A 30 10.31 -6.43 -5.89
C SER A 30 11.54 -7.33 -5.86
N ASP A 31 12.17 -7.50 -4.70
CA ASP A 31 13.37 -8.32 -4.51
C ASP A 31 13.00 -9.79 -4.30
N ASP A 32 13.80 -10.71 -4.86
CA ASP A 32 13.73 -12.15 -4.57
C ASP A 32 14.28 -12.44 -3.16
N ILE A 33 13.56 -11.98 -2.14
CA ILE A 33 13.87 -12.28 -0.75
C ILE A 33 13.54 -13.75 -0.44
N SER A 34 14.47 -14.47 0.16
CA SER A 34 14.21 -15.87 0.52
C SER A 34 13.09 -15.95 1.57
N PRO A 35 12.17 -16.93 1.47
CA PRO A 35 11.10 -17.13 2.45
C PRO A 35 11.60 -17.23 3.89
N GLU A 36 12.76 -17.85 4.10
CA GLU A 36 13.39 -17.99 5.42
C GLU A 36 13.80 -16.66 6.02
N LYS A 37 14.43 -15.81 5.20
CA LYS A 37 14.85 -14.47 5.61
C LYS A 37 13.64 -13.61 5.96
N MET A 38 12.58 -13.68 5.15
CA MET A 38 11.34 -12.95 5.41
C MET A 38 10.64 -13.43 6.70
N ARG A 39 10.62 -14.74 6.97
CA ARG A 39 10.13 -15.28 8.25
C ARG A 39 10.96 -14.80 9.44
N LYS A 40 12.29 -14.75 9.30
CA LYS A 40 13.18 -14.24 10.36
C LYS A 40 12.92 -12.76 10.65
N ILE A 41 12.77 -11.93 9.62
CA ILE A 41 12.39 -10.51 9.76
C ILE A 41 11.07 -10.37 10.50
N ALA A 42 10.05 -11.17 10.14
CA ALA A 42 8.75 -11.14 10.78
C ALA A 42 8.80 -11.54 12.27
N LYS A 43 9.57 -12.57 12.60
CA LYS A 43 9.77 -13.00 13.99
C LYS A 43 10.43 -11.91 14.82
N LEU A 44 11.49 -11.29 14.29
CA LEU A 44 12.23 -10.24 14.99
C LEU A 44 11.42 -8.96 15.11
N SER A 45 10.64 -8.59 14.09
CA SER A 45 9.76 -7.42 14.18
C SER A 45 8.64 -7.62 15.20
N ALA A 46 8.06 -8.83 15.27
CA ALA A 46 7.08 -9.19 16.31
C ALA A 46 7.68 -9.14 17.72
N PHE A 47 8.92 -9.61 17.88
CA PHE A 47 9.66 -9.52 19.13
C PHE A 47 9.89 -8.06 19.53
N VAL A 48 10.46 -7.23 18.65
CA VAL A 48 10.71 -5.80 18.90
C VAL A 48 9.41 -5.04 19.21
N CYS A 49 8.31 -5.37 18.53
CA CYS A 49 7.00 -4.73 18.73
C CYS A 49 6.16 -5.32 19.87
N ALA A 50 6.70 -6.20 20.71
CA ALA A 50 5.95 -6.67 21.86
C ALA A 50 5.78 -5.54 22.89
N PRO A 51 4.60 -5.40 23.54
CA PRO A 51 4.31 -4.28 24.45
C PRO A 51 5.34 -4.08 25.57
N LYS A 52 5.91 -5.19 26.08
CA LYS A 52 6.96 -5.18 27.11
C LYS A 52 8.25 -4.45 26.73
N HIS A 53 8.50 -4.25 25.43
CA HIS A 53 9.69 -3.57 24.91
C HIS A 53 9.46 -2.09 24.58
N GLN A 54 8.26 -1.57 24.82
CA GLN A 54 7.88 -0.17 24.58
C GLN A 54 8.29 0.29 23.17
N PRO A 55 7.71 -0.31 22.11
CA PRO A 55 8.11 -0.01 20.75
C PRO A 55 7.79 1.44 20.40
N THR A 56 8.71 2.06 19.68
CA THR A 56 8.56 3.38 19.09
C THR A 56 7.45 3.39 18.02
N VAL A 57 6.92 4.58 17.70
CA VAL A 57 5.95 4.76 16.60
C VAL A 57 6.51 4.22 15.28
N LYS A 58 7.79 4.49 14.98
CA LYS A 58 8.49 3.97 13.79
C LYS A 58 8.48 2.43 13.75
N GLU A 59 8.80 1.77 14.87
CA GLU A 59 8.79 0.31 14.97
C GLU A 59 7.38 -0.26 14.74
N LYS A 60 6.34 0.35 15.32
CA LYS A 60 4.94 -0.06 15.10
C LYS A 60 4.53 0.09 13.64
N ILE A 61 4.88 1.21 12.99
CA ILE A 61 4.63 1.44 11.56
C ILE A 61 5.32 0.37 10.73
N ASN A 62 6.62 0.17 10.92
CA ASN A 62 7.39 -0.85 10.20
C ASN A 62 6.83 -2.25 10.40
N PHE A 63 6.36 -2.57 11.61
CA PHE A 63 5.70 -3.84 11.89
C PHE A 63 4.40 -4.00 11.09
N ILE A 64 3.60 -2.94 10.92
CA ILE A 64 2.43 -2.95 10.04
C ILE A 64 2.84 -3.26 8.60
N TYR A 65 3.85 -2.56 8.08
CA TYR A 65 4.38 -2.79 6.73
C TYR A 65 4.90 -4.23 6.53
N ILE A 66 5.64 -4.77 7.50
CA ILE A 66 6.18 -6.14 7.42
C ILE A 66 5.04 -7.15 7.33
N ASN A 67 3.97 -7.01 8.12
CA ASN A 67 2.82 -7.92 8.04
C ASN A 67 2.13 -7.83 6.67
N VAL A 68 1.95 -6.62 6.14
CA VAL A 68 1.37 -6.41 4.81
C VAL A 68 2.23 -7.07 3.73
N VAL A 69 3.53 -6.78 3.69
CA VAL A 69 4.44 -7.35 2.69
C VAL A 69 4.55 -8.87 2.83
N LEU A 70 4.63 -9.40 4.06
CA LEU A 70 4.68 -10.84 4.32
C LEU A 70 3.42 -11.56 3.82
N SER A 71 2.25 -10.93 3.94
CA SER A 71 0.99 -11.48 3.47
C SER A 71 0.95 -11.67 1.94
N CYS A 72 1.65 -10.83 1.17
CA CYS A 72 1.73 -10.95 -0.30
C CYS A 72 2.46 -12.21 -0.77
N PHE A 73 3.35 -12.77 0.05
CA PHE A 73 4.08 -14.00 -0.28
C PHE A 73 3.29 -15.28 0.02
N LYS A 74 2.06 -15.17 0.53
CA LYS A 74 1.22 -16.32 0.96
C LYS A 74 1.98 -17.30 1.85
N LEU A 75 2.98 -16.80 2.57
CA LEU A 75 3.69 -17.61 3.55
C LEU A 75 2.68 -17.85 4.66
N ALA A 76 2.22 -19.10 4.81
CA ALA A 76 1.51 -19.58 5.98
C ALA A 76 2.48 -19.51 7.18
N SER A 77 2.77 -18.30 7.61
CA SER A 77 3.66 -18.00 8.72
C SER A 77 2.79 -17.75 9.93
N PRO A 78 3.02 -18.43 11.06
CA PRO A 78 2.30 -18.16 12.30
C PRO A 78 2.55 -16.74 12.84
N HIS A 79 3.45 -15.98 12.19
CA HIS A 79 3.86 -14.63 12.58
C HIS A 79 3.10 -13.52 11.84
N ILE A 80 2.26 -13.83 10.83
CA ILE A 80 1.35 -12.84 10.25
C ILE A 80 0.21 -12.61 11.25
N ARG A 81 0.04 -11.38 11.71
CA ARG A 81 -1.12 -11.02 12.51
C ARG A 81 -2.38 -11.08 11.67
N LEU A 82 -3.50 -11.42 12.30
CA LEU A 82 -4.81 -11.26 11.66
C LEU A 82 -5.01 -9.82 11.18
N TYR A 83 -5.60 -9.67 10.00
CA TYR A 83 -5.80 -8.37 9.38
C TYR A 83 -6.49 -7.36 10.31
N GLN A 84 -7.56 -7.80 11.00
CA GLN A 84 -8.30 -6.96 11.97
C GLN A 84 -7.40 -6.46 13.11
N ASN A 85 -6.51 -7.31 13.64
CA ASN A 85 -5.56 -6.92 14.69
C ASN A 85 -4.55 -5.89 14.16
N LEU A 86 -4.20 -5.97 12.87
CA LEU A 86 -3.35 -4.97 12.22
C LEU A 86 -4.06 -3.63 12.08
N ILE A 87 -5.36 -3.63 11.75
CA ILE A 87 -6.15 -2.40 11.66
C ILE A 87 -6.32 -1.75 13.04
N LEU A 88 -6.56 -2.54 14.08
CA LEU A 88 -6.62 -2.01 15.45
C LEU A 88 -5.30 -1.33 15.85
N LEU A 89 -4.16 -1.98 15.54
CA LEU A 89 -2.85 -1.39 15.78
C LEU A 89 -2.65 -0.10 14.96
N LEU A 90 -3.05 -0.08 13.69
CA LEU A 90 -3.01 1.12 12.86
C LEU A 90 -3.84 2.25 13.47
N GLY A 91 -5.06 1.96 13.94
CA GLY A 91 -5.92 2.91 14.63
C GLY A 91 -5.24 3.53 15.85
N GLN A 92 -4.62 2.69 16.69
CA GLN A 92 -3.84 3.15 17.85
C GLN A 92 -2.69 4.09 17.44
N VAL A 93 -1.89 3.69 16.44
CA VAL A 93 -0.74 4.48 15.97
C VAL A 93 -1.19 5.82 15.35
N LEU A 94 -2.35 5.87 14.69
CA LEU A 94 -2.91 7.10 14.12
C LEU A 94 -3.27 8.15 15.17
N HIS A 95 -3.49 7.75 16.43
CA HIS A 95 -3.78 8.63 17.56
C HIS A 95 -2.52 9.02 18.38
N GLU A 96 -1.36 8.41 18.10
CA GLU A 96 -0.11 8.73 18.80
C GLU A 96 0.53 10.04 18.26
N GLN A 97 1.49 10.59 19.02
CA GLN A 97 2.29 11.72 18.55
C GLN A 97 3.26 11.25 17.46
N ILE A 98 3.02 11.68 16.23
CA ILE A 98 3.76 11.24 15.04
C ILE A 98 4.78 12.31 14.67
N SER A 99 6.06 11.91 14.54
CA SER A 99 7.10 12.80 14.02
C SER A 99 6.87 13.11 12.54
N LEU A 100 7.44 14.21 12.04
CA LEU A 100 7.32 14.59 10.63
C LEU A 100 7.86 13.50 9.67
N SER A 101 8.92 12.77 10.08
CA SER A 101 9.51 11.70 9.28
C SER A 101 8.58 10.50 9.09
N GLU A 102 7.79 10.17 10.13
CA GLU A 102 6.91 9.01 10.13
C GLU A 102 5.51 9.31 9.57
N ASN A 103 5.21 10.58 9.28
CA ASN A 103 3.89 10.98 8.79
C ASN A 103 3.60 10.37 7.42
N LEU A 104 4.51 10.52 6.44
CA LEU A 104 4.34 9.97 5.10
C LEU A 104 4.10 8.45 5.09
N PRO A 105 4.95 7.61 5.73
CA PRO A 105 4.71 6.17 5.74
C PRO A 105 3.42 5.79 6.48
N LEU A 106 3.11 6.44 7.60
CA LEU A 106 1.86 6.18 8.32
C LEU A 106 0.63 6.52 7.47
N ARG A 107 0.61 7.67 6.79
CA ARG A 107 -0.53 8.05 5.93
C ARG A 107 -0.65 7.12 4.74
N PHE A 108 0.46 6.72 4.12
CA PHE A 108 0.43 5.76 3.02
C PHE A 108 -0.20 4.44 3.44
N ILE A 109 0.30 3.82 4.52
CA ILE A 109 -0.20 2.52 4.94
C ILE A 109 -1.65 2.62 5.45
N ALA A 110 -2.03 3.75 6.05
CA ALA A 110 -3.41 4.04 6.40
C ALA A 110 -4.31 4.10 5.15
N VAL A 111 -3.87 4.76 4.07
CA VAL A 111 -4.64 4.82 2.83
C VAL A 111 -4.82 3.42 2.22
N VAL A 112 -3.75 2.62 2.21
CA VAL A 112 -3.76 1.25 1.69
C VAL A 112 -4.68 0.34 2.50
N LEU A 113 -4.62 0.40 3.83
CA LEU A 113 -5.33 -0.52 4.73
C LEU A 113 -6.76 -0.07 5.07
N LEU A 114 -7.08 1.22 4.96
CA LEU A 114 -8.42 1.74 5.26
C LEU A 114 -9.25 2.02 4.01
N TRP A 115 -8.75 1.68 2.82
CA TRP A 115 -9.55 1.77 1.60
C TRP A 115 -10.90 1.06 1.77
N PRO A 116 -12.03 1.75 1.53
CA PRO A 116 -13.34 1.21 1.82
C PRO A 116 -13.70 0.09 0.84
N GLN A 117 -14.13 -1.05 1.38
CA GLN A 117 -14.76 -2.15 0.66
C GLN A 117 -16.08 -2.51 1.34
N GLN A 118 -17.00 -3.12 0.59
CA GLN A 118 -18.28 -3.53 1.14
C GLN A 118 -18.09 -4.57 2.27
N HIS A 119 -18.92 -4.48 3.32
CA HIS A 119 -18.95 -5.41 4.45
C HIS A 119 -17.68 -5.42 5.34
N CYS A 120 -16.88 -4.36 5.31
CA CYS A 120 -15.70 -4.20 6.18
C CYS A 120 -16.06 -3.53 7.53
N PRO A 121 -15.70 -4.13 8.69
CA PRO A 121 -15.86 -3.53 10.02
C PRO A 121 -15.10 -2.20 10.22
N GLU A 122 -14.04 -1.97 9.43
CA GLU A 122 -13.12 -0.83 9.55
C GLU A 122 -13.70 0.51 9.05
N MET A 123 -14.97 0.52 8.64
CA MET A 123 -15.64 1.63 7.95
C MET A 123 -15.59 2.97 8.70
N VAL A 124 -15.53 2.94 10.03
CA VAL A 124 -15.41 4.15 10.85
C VAL A 124 -14.08 4.87 10.59
N LEU A 125 -12.97 4.12 10.56
CA LEU A 125 -11.65 4.66 10.25
C LEU A 125 -11.54 5.10 8.78
N SER A 126 -12.26 4.45 7.86
CA SER A 126 -12.29 4.83 6.45
C SER A 126 -12.92 6.21 6.20
N LYS A 127 -13.70 6.77 7.12
CA LYS A 127 -14.27 8.13 6.97
C LYS A 127 -13.20 9.23 6.97
N SER A 128 -12.06 9.01 7.63
CA SER A 128 -10.94 9.96 7.65
C SER A 128 -9.99 9.80 6.46
N LEU A 129 -10.30 8.92 5.50
CA LEU A 129 -9.40 8.58 4.40
C LEU A 129 -9.09 9.78 3.49
N GLY A 130 -10.06 10.67 3.25
CA GLY A 130 -9.83 11.90 2.49
C GLY A 130 -8.78 12.80 3.14
N MET A 131 -8.81 12.92 4.47
CA MET A 131 -7.80 13.65 5.24
C MET A 131 -6.42 12.99 5.12
N HIS A 132 -6.34 11.65 5.22
CA HIS A 132 -5.08 10.93 5.07
C HIS A 132 -4.49 11.06 3.67
N ILE A 133 -5.30 11.03 2.61
CA ILE A 133 -4.86 11.28 1.23
C ILE A 133 -4.27 12.69 1.09
N SER A 134 -4.96 13.70 1.64
CA SER A 134 -4.49 15.09 1.60
C SER A 134 -3.16 15.28 2.36
N GLN A 135 -3.08 14.75 3.58
CA GLN A 135 -1.85 14.79 4.39
C GLN A 135 -0.69 14.06 3.71
N MET A 136 -0.96 12.89 3.12
CA MET A 136 0.05 12.13 2.38
C MET A 136 0.62 12.93 1.21
N ARG A 137 -0.22 13.62 0.42
CA ARG A 137 0.25 14.48 -0.68
C ARG A 137 1.14 15.60 -0.16
N THR A 138 0.73 16.30 0.91
CA THR A 138 1.53 17.37 1.53
C THR A 138 2.88 16.86 2.04
N SER A 139 2.88 15.74 2.77
CA SER A 139 4.11 15.13 3.28
C SER A 139 5.02 14.63 2.15
N TYR A 140 4.45 14.07 1.08
CA TYR A 140 5.22 13.68 -0.10
C TYR A 140 5.94 14.88 -0.71
N HIS A 141 5.23 15.99 -0.92
CA HIS A 141 5.83 17.21 -1.46
C HIS A 141 6.93 17.79 -0.56
N MET A 142 6.78 17.70 0.76
CA MET A 142 7.80 18.16 1.71
C MET A 142 9.06 17.29 1.66
N VAL A 143 8.90 15.97 1.70
CA VAL A 143 10.02 15.01 1.75
C VAL A 143 10.72 14.90 0.40
N MET A 144 9.98 14.94 -0.71
CA MET A 144 10.50 14.69 -2.06
C MET A 144 10.77 15.96 -2.88
N LYS A 145 10.66 17.16 -2.29
CA LYS A 145 10.84 18.46 -2.97
C LYS A 145 12.12 18.55 -3.80
N LYS A 146 13.22 17.94 -3.33
CA LYS A 146 14.54 17.96 -3.98
C LYS A 146 14.76 16.86 -5.04
N VAL A 147 13.94 15.81 -5.02
CA VAL A 147 14.06 14.63 -5.90
C VAL A 147 12.92 14.61 -6.93
N TYR A 148 12.28 15.76 -7.14
CA TYR A 148 11.12 15.94 -8.01
C TYR A 148 11.52 15.92 -9.49
N ASN A 149 12.16 14.84 -9.92
CA ASN A 149 12.37 14.51 -11.32
C ASN A 149 11.09 13.81 -11.76
N GLY A 150 10.60 14.06 -12.98
CA GLY A 150 9.35 13.52 -13.56
C GLY A 150 9.22 11.99 -13.67
N LYS A 151 9.89 11.23 -12.79
CA LYS A 151 9.73 9.80 -12.57
C LYS A 151 8.28 9.50 -12.18
N ARG A 152 7.74 8.45 -12.80
CA ARG A 152 6.39 7.95 -12.57
C ARG A 152 6.24 7.48 -11.11
N PRO A 153 5.06 7.65 -10.49
CA PRO A 153 4.81 7.11 -9.17
C PRO A 153 4.94 5.58 -9.20
N ILE A 154 5.75 5.03 -8.31
CA ILE A 154 5.85 3.57 -8.15
C ILE A 154 4.58 3.10 -7.45
N VAL A 155 3.80 2.27 -8.13
CA VAL A 155 2.61 1.62 -7.58
C VAL A 155 3.06 0.36 -6.85
N HIS A 156 2.89 0.33 -5.53
CA HIS A 156 3.28 -0.81 -4.71
C HIS A 156 2.18 -1.87 -4.62
N PHE A 157 0.93 -1.42 -4.57
CA PHE A 157 -0.25 -2.28 -4.47
C PHE A 157 -1.34 -1.81 -5.42
N ILE A 158 -2.18 -2.72 -5.88
CA ILE A 158 -3.40 -2.44 -6.63
C ILE A 158 -4.57 -3.06 -5.86
N LEU A 159 -5.71 -2.38 -5.85
CA LEU A 159 -6.90 -2.84 -5.16
C LEU A 159 -7.46 -4.10 -5.86
N GLY A 160 -7.53 -5.20 -5.12
CA GLY A 160 -8.11 -6.49 -5.52
C GLY A 160 -9.56 -6.64 -5.08
N LYS A 161 -10.26 -7.64 -5.64
CA LYS A 161 -11.68 -7.93 -5.31
C LYS A 161 -11.88 -8.60 -3.95
N LYS A 162 -10.85 -9.26 -3.44
CA LYS A 162 -10.89 -9.99 -2.16
C LYS A 162 -10.84 -9.03 -0.97
N GLN A 163 -10.95 -9.61 0.23
CA GLN A 163 -10.97 -8.91 1.51
C GLN A 163 -9.69 -9.13 2.31
N GLY A 164 -9.47 -8.33 3.35
CA GLY A 164 -8.29 -8.45 4.22
C GLY A 164 -6.99 -8.20 3.45
N TYR A 165 -5.95 -9.00 3.72
CA TYR A 165 -4.67 -8.86 3.02
C TYR A 165 -4.75 -9.16 1.53
N GLU A 166 -5.61 -10.11 1.13
CA GLU A 166 -5.73 -10.54 -0.28
C GLU A 166 -6.35 -9.46 -1.18
N ARG A 167 -6.86 -8.38 -0.60
CA ARG A 167 -7.26 -7.19 -1.36
C ARG A 167 -6.06 -6.40 -1.89
N LEU A 168 -4.85 -6.63 -1.38
CA LEU A 168 -3.65 -5.88 -1.75
C LEU A 168 -2.85 -6.70 -2.77
N VAL A 169 -3.06 -6.38 -4.04
CA VAL A 169 -2.40 -7.07 -5.14
C VAL A 169 -1.09 -6.36 -5.47
N HIS A 170 0.04 -7.01 -5.19
CA HIS A 170 1.35 -6.50 -5.57
C HIS A 170 1.69 -6.82 -7.04
N LEU A 171 2.64 -6.07 -7.60
CA LEU A 171 3.01 -6.19 -9.02
C LEU A 171 3.50 -7.59 -9.42
N GLY A 172 4.16 -8.31 -8.49
CA GLY A 172 4.60 -9.69 -8.70
C GLY A 172 3.46 -10.67 -8.95
N GLU A 173 2.29 -10.46 -8.37
CA GLU A 173 1.11 -11.31 -8.61
C GLU A 173 0.52 -11.06 -10.01
N ILE A 174 0.52 -9.81 -10.46
CA ILE A 174 0.09 -9.43 -11.81
C ILE A 174 1.06 -9.99 -12.87
N LYS A 175 2.37 -9.91 -12.60
CA LYS A 175 3.41 -10.54 -13.44
C LYS A 175 3.14 -12.04 -13.64
N ARG A 176 2.74 -12.76 -12.58
CA ARG A 176 2.41 -14.20 -12.66
C ARG A 176 1.13 -14.50 -13.44
N CYS A 177 0.26 -13.51 -13.67
CA CYS A 177 -0.90 -13.69 -14.54
C CYS A 177 -0.50 -13.77 -16.02
N ILE A 178 0.65 -13.19 -16.38
CA ILE A 178 1.24 -13.27 -17.72
C ILE A 178 1.90 -14.65 -17.87
N GLY A 179 1.49 -15.39 -18.89
CA GLY A 179 2.04 -16.73 -19.17
C GLY A 179 3.49 -16.68 -19.63
N ALA A 180 4.25 -17.75 -19.37
CA ALA A 180 5.60 -17.89 -19.92
C ALA A 180 5.54 -17.83 -21.46
N GLY A 181 6.30 -16.90 -22.06
CA GLY A 181 6.35 -16.68 -23.51
C GLY A 181 5.48 -15.54 -24.06
N GLN A 182 4.78 -14.77 -23.21
CA GLN A 182 4.11 -13.52 -23.63
C GLN A 182 5.09 -12.33 -23.64
N GLU A 183 4.69 -11.21 -24.28
CA GLU A 183 5.44 -9.94 -24.36
C GLU A 183 6.03 -9.53 -23.00
N ASP A 184 7.16 -8.80 -23.02
CA ASP A 184 7.77 -8.24 -21.81
C ASP A 184 6.71 -7.51 -20.98
N PHE A 185 6.59 -7.86 -19.70
CA PHE A 185 5.70 -7.24 -18.72
C PHE A 185 5.74 -5.71 -18.81
N THR A 186 6.95 -5.15 -19.02
CA THR A 186 7.16 -3.71 -19.12
C THR A 186 6.37 -3.12 -20.29
N LEU A 187 6.44 -3.75 -21.47
CA LEU A 187 5.71 -3.31 -22.66
C LEU A 187 4.19 -3.41 -22.44
N MET A 188 3.72 -4.56 -21.93
CA MET A 188 2.29 -4.78 -21.65
C MET A 188 1.71 -3.81 -20.61
N TRP A 189 2.55 -3.41 -19.65
CA TRP A 189 2.19 -2.42 -18.63
C TRP A 189 2.08 -1.02 -19.24
N GLU A 190 3.02 -0.64 -20.09
CA GLU A 190 3.05 0.69 -20.72
C GLU A 190 1.97 0.89 -21.78
N ASN A 191 1.72 -0.13 -22.61
CA ASN A 191 0.69 -0.07 -23.66
C ASN A 191 -0.72 -0.42 -23.16
N GLY A 192 -0.85 -0.78 -21.88
CA GLY A 192 -2.12 -1.12 -21.23
C GLY A 192 -2.71 -2.47 -21.63
N GLN A 193 -2.02 -3.31 -22.40
CA GLN A 193 -2.50 -4.65 -22.77
C GLN A 193 -2.62 -5.56 -21.54
N ILE A 194 -1.88 -5.27 -20.47
CA ILE A 194 -1.98 -6.01 -19.19
C ILE A 194 -3.40 -5.99 -18.62
N TRP A 195 -4.15 -4.89 -18.81
CA TRP A 195 -5.49 -4.72 -18.28
C TRP A 195 -6.55 -5.52 -19.04
N LYS A 196 -6.21 -6.02 -20.23
CA LYS A 196 -7.10 -6.88 -21.04
C LYS A 196 -6.95 -8.36 -20.71
N GLN A 197 -5.95 -8.73 -19.90
CA GLN A 197 -5.76 -10.12 -19.50
C GLN A 197 -6.87 -10.52 -18.51
N LYS A 198 -7.68 -11.51 -18.88
CA LYS A 198 -8.81 -11.98 -18.06
C LYS A 198 -8.42 -12.31 -16.62
N LYS A 199 -7.26 -12.95 -16.42
CA LYS A 199 -6.71 -13.25 -15.08
C LYS A 199 -6.44 -12.00 -14.24
N VAL A 200 -6.02 -10.90 -14.87
CA VAL A 200 -5.78 -9.61 -14.19
C VAL A 200 -7.10 -8.94 -13.85
N GLU A 201 -8.07 -8.94 -14.77
CA GLU A 201 -9.41 -8.40 -14.53
C GLU A 201 -10.17 -9.18 -13.43
N GLU A 202 -10.00 -10.50 -13.35
CA GLU A 202 -10.58 -11.33 -12.29
C GLU A 202 -9.99 -11.02 -10.91
N LEU A 203 -8.71 -10.63 -10.86
CA LEU A 203 -7.98 -10.33 -9.64
C LEU A 203 -8.30 -8.92 -9.08
N LEU A 204 -8.41 -7.92 -9.96
CA LEU A 204 -8.46 -6.51 -9.58
C LEU A 204 -9.89 -5.98 -9.41
N CYS A 205 -10.09 -5.12 -8.41
CA CYS A 205 -11.35 -4.42 -8.19
C CYS A 205 -11.41 -3.17 -9.06
N ARG A 206 -12.36 -3.15 -10.01
CA ARG A 206 -12.65 -1.95 -10.81
C ARG A 206 -13.61 -1.05 -10.04
N VAL A 207 -13.29 0.23 -10.00
CA VAL A 207 -14.04 1.26 -9.27
C VAL A 207 -14.55 2.31 -10.26
N THR A 208 -15.68 2.93 -9.94
CA THR A 208 -16.26 4.03 -10.70
C THR A 208 -15.95 5.38 -10.05
N GLY A 209 -16.07 6.45 -10.81
CA GLY A 209 -15.96 7.80 -10.27
C GLY A 209 -16.23 8.85 -11.33
N GLN A 210 -16.22 10.10 -10.90
CA GLN A 210 -16.48 11.25 -11.75
C GLN A 210 -15.22 12.05 -12.04
N VAL A 211 -15.01 12.41 -13.30
CA VAL A 211 -13.93 13.31 -13.69
C VAL A 211 -14.15 14.69 -13.09
N LYS A 212 -13.16 15.19 -12.35
CA LYS A 212 -13.15 16.53 -11.78
C LYS A 212 -11.82 17.21 -12.05
N ASN A 213 -11.79 18.06 -13.07
CA ASN A 213 -10.59 18.73 -13.57
C ASN A 213 -9.48 17.72 -13.94
N LYS A 214 -8.36 17.72 -13.22
CA LYS A 214 -7.19 16.86 -13.44
C LYS A 214 -7.16 15.61 -12.54
N LEU A 215 -8.29 15.33 -11.88
CA LEU A 215 -8.47 14.29 -10.89
C LEU A 215 -9.76 13.53 -11.15
N ILE A 216 -9.94 12.42 -10.44
CA ILE A 216 -11.18 11.65 -10.39
C ILE A 216 -11.68 11.65 -8.95
N LEU A 217 -12.98 11.91 -8.76
CA LEU A 217 -13.68 11.66 -7.51
C LEU A 217 -14.18 10.22 -7.53
N ALA A 218 -13.45 9.34 -6.88
CA ALA A 218 -13.78 7.93 -6.80
C ALA A 218 -15.00 7.69 -5.91
N ASP A 219 -15.89 6.84 -6.40
CA ASP A 219 -17.00 6.30 -5.63
C ASP A 219 -16.48 5.34 -4.58
N THR A 220 -17.12 5.35 -3.41
CA THR A 220 -16.84 4.40 -2.33
C THR A 220 -18.13 3.73 -1.89
N CYS A 221 -18.00 2.60 -1.19
CA CYS A 221 -19.15 1.96 -0.55
C CYS A 221 -19.71 2.75 0.65
N ILE A 222 -19.06 3.86 1.04
CA ILE A 222 -19.51 4.71 2.14
C ILE A 222 -20.33 5.87 1.55
N PRO A 223 -21.64 5.98 1.88
CA PRO A 223 -22.49 7.04 1.36
C PRO A 223 -21.91 8.44 1.62
N GLY A 224 -21.85 9.26 0.58
CA GLY A 224 -21.34 10.64 0.65
C GLY A 224 -19.82 10.78 0.68
N LEU A 225 -19.06 9.69 0.85
CA LEU A 225 -17.59 9.74 0.81
C LEU A 225 -17.10 9.57 -0.64
N LYS A 226 -16.57 10.66 -1.20
CA LYS A 226 -15.80 10.65 -2.46
C LYS A 226 -14.33 10.88 -2.16
N LEU A 227 -13.44 10.15 -2.84
CA LEU A 227 -12.00 10.23 -2.63
C LEU A 227 -11.29 10.74 -3.87
N GLU A 228 -10.38 11.68 -3.69
CA GLU A 228 -9.61 12.23 -4.81
C GLU A 228 -8.51 11.26 -5.26
N ILE A 229 -8.54 10.90 -6.54
CA ILE A 229 -7.56 10.02 -7.18
C ILE A 229 -6.93 10.75 -8.36
N THR A 230 -5.61 10.62 -8.48
CA THR A 230 -4.86 11.20 -9.60
C THR A 230 -4.67 10.14 -10.68
N PRO A 231 -4.93 10.41 -11.97
CA PRO A 231 -4.58 9.45 -13.01
C PRO A 231 -3.05 9.22 -13.04
N VAL A 232 -2.61 8.00 -13.36
CA VAL A 232 -1.18 7.75 -13.62
C VAL A 232 -0.73 8.52 -14.86
N PHE A 233 -1.56 8.55 -15.90
CA PHE A 233 -1.33 9.31 -17.12
C PHE A 233 -2.43 10.37 -17.29
N GLN A 234 -2.06 11.65 -17.15
CA GLN A 234 -3.00 12.76 -17.30
C GLN A 234 -3.68 12.79 -18.69
N SER A 235 -2.99 12.30 -19.73
CA SER A 235 -3.56 12.14 -21.08
C SER A 235 -4.79 11.22 -21.13
N GLN A 236 -4.92 10.28 -20.20
CA GLN A 236 -6.10 9.41 -20.13
C GLN A 236 -7.36 10.16 -19.70
N LEU A 237 -7.25 11.36 -19.11
CA LEU A 237 -8.42 12.20 -18.82
C LEU A 237 -8.78 13.13 -19.98
N SER A 238 -7.87 13.41 -20.92
CA SER A 238 -8.11 14.38 -21.99
C SER A 238 -9.25 13.99 -22.94
N GLY A 239 -9.59 12.70 -23.03
CA GLY A 239 -10.72 12.20 -23.82
C GLY A 239 -12.07 12.25 -23.10
N HIS A 240 -12.12 12.64 -21.83
CA HIS A 240 -13.33 12.63 -21.01
C HIS A 240 -13.82 14.04 -20.71
N ALA A 241 -15.13 14.25 -20.85
CA ALA A 241 -15.77 15.50 -20.47
C ALA A 241 -15.75 15.68 -18.93
N LEU A 242 -15.82 16.94 -18.48
CA LEU A 242 -15.99 17.23 -17.06
C LEU A 242 -17.26 16.55 -16.52
N GLU A 243 -17.19 16.01 -15.31
CA GLU A 243 -18.27 15.29 -14.62
C GLU A 243 -18.70 13.97 -15.28
N SER A 244 -18.05 13.56 -16.37
CA SER A 244 -18.32 12.25 -16.96
C SER A 244 -17.95 11.12 -16.00
N GLN A 245 -18.72 10.04 -16.07
CA GLN A 245 -18.46 8.81 -15.33
C GLN A 245 -17.33 8.05 -16.01
N VAL A 246 -16.40 7.56 -15.21
CA VAL A 246 -15.28 6.72 -15.64
C VAL A 246 -15.13 5.51 -14.74
N SER A 247 -14.52 4.46 -15.26
CA SER A 247 -14.15 3.25 -14.52
C SER A 247 -12.65 2.97 -14.62
N PHE A 248 -12.03 2.56 -13.52
CA PHE A 248 -10.58 2.42 -13.44
C PHE A 248 -10.17 1.46 -12.32
N PHE A 249 -8.91 1.03 -12.32
CA PHE A 249 -8.29 0.33 -11.21
C PHE A 249 -7.54 1.30 -10.29
N ILE A 250 -7.52 0.99 -8.99
CA ILE A 250 -6.86 1.83 -7.99
C ILE A 250 -5.48 1.26 -7.66
N GLY A 251 -4.43 2.01 -8.00
CA GLY A 251 -3.07 1.77 -7.56
C GLY A 251 -2.72 2.61 -6.33
N PHE A 252 -1.91 2.09 -5.44
CA PHE A 252 -1.40 2.80 -4.26
C PHE A 252 0.08 3.12 -4.44
N SER A 253 0.39 4.40 -4.54
CA SER A 253 1.75 4.92 -4.57
C SER A 253 2.05 5.80 -3.37
N ILE A 254 3.31 5.98 -3.03
CA ILE A 254 3.74 6.87 -1.93
C ILE A 254 3.31 8.33 -2.17
N LYS A 255 3.01 8.72 -3.43
CA LYS A 255 2.49 10.04 -3.78
C LYS A 255 0.98 10.19 -3.54
N GLY A 256 0.23 9.10 -3.52
CA GLY A 256 -1.22 9.15 -3.74
C GLY A 256 -1.81 7.82 -4.18
N PRO A 257 -3.10 7.56 -3.90
CA PRO A 257 -3.86 6.64 -4.73
C PRO A 257 -3.91 7.19 -6.16
N VAL A 258 -3.78 6.30 -7.13
CA VAL A 258 -3.75 6.62 -8.56
C VAL A 258 -4.71 5.77 -9.35
N ALA A 259 -5.26 6.33 -10.44
CA ALA A 259 -6.15 5.63 -11.36
C ALA A 259 -5.34 5.03 -12.52
N LEU A 260 -5.60 3.76 -12.80
CA LEU A 260 -5.01 2.94 -13.85
C LEU A 260 -6.12 2.47 -14.80
N ASP A 261 -5.81 2.33 -16.09
CA ASP A 261 -6.76 1.84 -17.11
C ASP A 261 -8.10 2.58 -17.09
N ILE A 262 -8.09 3.91 -17.24
CA ILE A 262 -9.31 4.72 -17.20
C ILE A 262 -10.12 4.47 -18.49
N LYS A 263 -11.41 4.18 -18.34
CA LYS A 263 -12.39 3.96 -19.41
C LYS A 263 -13.67 4.73 -19.15
#